data_AF-A0A925J0K6-F1
#
_entry.id   AF-A0A925J0K6-F1
#
_cell.length_a   1.000
_cell.length_b   1.000
_cell.length_c   1.000
_cell.angle_alpha   90.00
_cell.angle_beta   90.00
_cell.angle_gamma   90.00
#
_symmetry.space_group_name_H-M   'P 1'
#
loop_
_entity.id
_entity.type
_entity.pdbx_description
1 polymer ?
#
loop_
_entity_poly.entity_id
_entity_poly.type
_entity_poly.pdbx_seq_one_letter_code
_entity_poly.pdbx_strand_id
1 'polypeptide(L)' 'MKPLSEFPLAARRGIRGVLTDIDDTLTLHGRLPAVAYTALERLRSAGLMVIPVTGRPAGWCDHIARMWPVDAVVGENGA' A
#
# COMPACT_ATOMS: atom_id res chain seq x y z
N MET A 1 -11.84 -16.21 3.48
CA MET A 1 -10.45 -15.90 3.91
C MET A 1 -10.19 -16.57 5.26
N LYS A 2 -8.96 -17.03 5.53
CA LYS A 2 -8.58 -17.51 6.87
C LYS A 2 -8.19 -16.32 7.77
N PRO A 3 -8.36 -16.41 9.09
CA PRO A 3 -7.87 -15.39 10.03
C PRO A 3 -6.37 -15.14 9.88
N LEU A 4 -5.94 -13.88 10.00
CA LEU A 4 -4.52 -13.52 9.96
C LEU A 4 -3.73 -14.17 11.10
N SER A 5 -4.39 -14.47 12.23
CA SER A 5 -3.82 -15.21 13.35
C SER A 5 -3.35 -16.62 12.94
N GLU A 6 -3.97 -17.23 11.94
CA GLU A 6 -3.60 -18.55 11.41
C GLU A 6 -2.44 -18.49 10.40
N PHE A 7 -1.99 -17.30 9.99
CA PHE A 7 -0.89 -17.17 9.03
C PHE A 7 0.45 -17.60 9.68
N PRO A 8 1.12 -18.70 9.26
CA PRO A 8 2.29 -19.20 9.98
C PRO A 8 3.47 -18.22 9.96
N LEU A 9 4.18 -18.11 11.09
CA LEU A 9 5.31 -17.18 11.22
C LEU A 9 6.41 -17.41 10.17
N ALA A 10 6.70 -18.67 9.85
CA ALA A 10 7.67 -19.02 8.83
C ALA A 10 7.29 -18.47 7.44
N ALA A 11 6.00 -18.51 7.10
CA ALA A 11 5.49 -17.97 5.84
C ALA A 11 5.50 -16.43 5.84
N ARG A 12 5.21 -15.78 6.98
CA ARG A 12 5.30 -14.32 7.12
C ARG A 12 6.70 -13.77 6.81
N ARG A 13 7.75 -14.51 7.15
CA ARG A 13 9.14 -14.11 6.86
C ARG A 13 9.46 -14.06 5.36
N GLY A 14 8.66 -14.73 4.52
CA GLY A 14 8.79 -14.70 3.07
C GLY A 14 8.12 -13.49 2.41
N ILE A 15 7.41 -12.64 3.16
CA ILE A 15 6.75 -11.46 2.60
C ILE A 15 7.81 -10.48 2.11
N ARG A 16 7.61 -9.98 0.89
CA ARG A 16 8.51 -9.02 0.23
C ARG A 16 7.91 -7.63 0.06
N GLY A 17 6.61 -7.50 0.22
CA GLY A 17 5.92 -6.24 0.04
C GLY A 17 4.45 -6.29 0.45
N VAL A 18 3.84 -5.12 0.46
CA VAL A 18 2.44 -4.87 0.75
C VAL A 18 1.85 -4.15 -0.45
N LEU A 19 0.81 -4.75 -1.03
CA LEU A 19 -0.04 -4.10 -2.02
C LEU A 19 -1.32 -3.66 -1.30
N THR A 20 -1.79 -2.44 -1.59
CA THR A 20 -2.99 -1.89 -0.93
C THR A 20 -3.83 -1.10 -1.92
N ASP A 21 -5.14 -1.23 -1.83
CA ASP A 21 -6.03 -0.26 -2.44
C ASP A 21 -5.95 1.10 -1.71
N ILE A 22 -6.42 2.17 -2.36
CA ILE A 22 -6.36 3.54 -1.85
C ILE A 22 -7.70 4.01 -1.28
N ASP A 23 -8.75 4.01 -2.10
CA ASP A 23 -10.00 4.73 -1.80
C ASP A 23 -10.84 3.96 -0.78
N ASP A 24 -11.03 4.56 0.41
CA ASP A 24 -11.68 3.92 1.56
C ASP A 24 -11.06 2.56 1.99
N THR A 25 -9.81 2.30 1.56
CA THR A 25 -8.96 1.21 2.06
C THR A 25 -7.79 1.78 2.87
N LEU A 26 -6.89 2.53 2.22
CA LEU A 26 -5.80 3.22 2.89
C LEU A 26 -6.23 4.62 3.37
N THR A 27 -7.11 5.25 2.60
CA THR A 27 -7.80 6.49 2.97
C THR A 27 -9.05 6.16 3.76
N LEU A 28 -9.57 7.15 4.50
CA LEU A 28 -10.85 7.09 5.18
C LEU A 28 -11.63 8.36 4.85
N HIS A 29 -12.79 8.19 4.22
CA HIS A 29 -13.65 9.29 3.76
C HIS A 29 -12.87 10.27 2.85
N GLY A 30 -12.08 9.72 1.93
CA GLY A 30 -11.28 10.48 0.96
C GLY A 30 -10.08 11.23 1.55
N ARG A 31 -9.74 11.01 2.83
CA ARG A 31 -8.55 11.60 3.47
C ARG A 31 -7.56 10.52 3.83
N LEU A 32 -6.27 10.79 3.67
CA LEU A 32 -5.22 9.91 4.17
C LEU A 32 -4.96 10.23 5.66
N PRO A 33 -5.26 9.32 6.60
CA PRO A 33 -4.94 9.53 8.00
C PRO A 33 -3.42 9.56 8.21
N ALA A 34 -2.93 10.40 9.14
CA ALA A 34 -1.50 10.50 9.44
C ALA A 34 -0.88 9.15 9.86
N VAL A 35 -1.65 8.31 10.57
CA VAL A 35 -1.21 6.97 10.96
C VAL A 35 -1.00 6.04 9.76
N ALA A 36 -1.80 6.18 8.70
CA ALA A 36 -1.65 5.40 7.49
C ALA A 36 -0.37 5.81 6.75
N TYR A 37 -0.14 7.12 6.58
CA TYR A 37 1.11 7.62 6.00
C TYR A 37 2.34 7.15 6.80
N THR A 38 2.28 7.23 8.13
CA THR A 38 3.35 6.73 9.01
C THR A 38 3.58 5.22 8.86
N ALA A 39 2.52 4.44 8.62
CA ALA A 39 2.65 3.01 8.39
C ALA A 39 3.37 2.70 7.07
N LEU A 40 3.11 3.47 6.00
CA LEU A 40 3.84 3.34 4.73
C LEU A 40 5.34 3.58 4.92
N GLU A 41 5.73 4.64 5.64
CA GLU A 41 7.15 4.90 6.00
C GLU A 41 7.79 3.73 6.74
N ARG A 42 7.07 3.15 7.71
CA ARG A 42 7.55 2.02 8.52
C ARG A 42 7.74 0.75 7.69
N LEU A 43 6.81 0.46 6.77
CA LEU A 43 6.92 -0.68 5.86
C LEU A 43 8.15 -0.54 4.97
N ARG A 44 8.34 0.64 4.38
CA ARG A 44 9.50 0.94 3.54
C ARG A 44 10.82 0.85 4.33
N SER A 45 10.84 1.43 5.54
CA SER A 45 12.00 1.36 6.44
C SER A 45 12.32 -0.08 6.88
N ALA A 46 11.33 -0.97 6.92
CA ALA A 46 11.51 -2.39 7.17
C ALA A 46 11.97 -3.19 5.92
N GLY A 47 12.19 -2.53 4.78
CA GLY A 47 12.64 -3.15 3.53
C GLY A 47 11.52 -3.87 2.76
N LEU A 48 10.25 -3.61 3.07
CA LEU A 48 9.12 -4.12 2.32
C LEU A 48 8.78 -3.18 1.18
N MET A 49 8.51 -3.73 -0.01
CA MET A 49 7.99 -2.94 -1.13
C MET A 49 6.56 -2.49 -0.81
N VAL A 50 6.24 -1.22 -1.04
CA VAL A 50 4.90 -0.67 -0.82
C VAL A 50 4.34 -0.21 -2.16
N ILE A 51 3.25 -0.83 -2.60
CA ILE A 51 2.67 -0.61 -3.93
C ILE A 51 1.15 -0.36 -3.80
N PRO A 52 0.72 0.91 -3.78
CA PRO A 52 -0.70 1.21 -3.90
C PRO A 52 -1.24 0.79 -5.28
N VAL A 53 -2.45 0.24 -5.27
CA VAL A 53 -3.22 -0.16 -6.45
C VAL A 53 -4.48 0.69 -6.46
N THR A 54 -4.85 1.27 -7.60
CA THR A 54 -6.01 2.14 -7.66
C THR A 54 -6.64 2.12 -9.05
N GLY A 55 -7.96 2.34 -9.10
CA GLY A 55 -8.67 2.61 -10.35
C GLY A 55 -8.47 4.04 -10.87
N ARG A 56 -7.78 4.91 -10.12
CA ARG A 56 -7.52 6.30 -10.50
C ARG A 56 -6.58 6.40 -11.71
N PRO A 57 -6.71 7.45 -12.54
CA PRO A 57 -5.92 7.60 -13.76
C PRO A 57 -4.44 7.89 -13.48
N ALA A 58 -3.59 7.73 -14.50
CA ALA A 58 -2.13 7.91 -14.40
C ALA A 58 -1.69 9.23 -13.73
N GLY A 59 -2.44 10.33 -13.89
CA GLY A 59 -2.12 11.60 -13.22
C GLY A 59 -2.15 11.53 -11.68
N TRP A 60 -3.04 10.71 -11.11
CA TRP A 60 -3.02 10.42 -9.67
C TRP A 60 -1.82 9.57 -9.29
N CYS A 61 -1.47 8.61 -10.14
CA CYS A 61 -0.32 7.74 -9.92
C CYS A 61 1.00 8.53 -9.89
N ASP A 62 1.18 9.49 -10.78
CA ASP A 62 2.37 10.36 -10.79
C ASP A 62 2.47 11.18 -9.49
N HIS A 63 1.37 11.78 -9.03
CA HIS A 63 1.35 12.46 -7.73
C HIS A 63 1.75 11.51 -6.59
N ILE A 64 1.14 10.34 -6.49
CA ILE A 64 1.39 9.39 -5.39
C ILE A 64 2.84 8.89 -5.43
N ALA A 65 3.35 8.50 -6.60
CA ALA A 65 4.71 8.00 -6.78
C ALA A 65 5.78 9.03 -6.37
N ARG A 66 5.50 10.32 -6.50
CA ARG A 66 6.43 11.40 -6.13
C ARG A 66 6.33 11.81 -4.66
N MET A 67 5.13 11.78 -4.10
CA MET A 67 4.84 12.44 -2.82
C MET A 67 4.69 11.47 -1.65
N TRP A 68 4.36 10.21 -1.91
CA TRP A 68 4.12 9.22 -0.85
C TRP A 68 5.32 8.27 -0.71
N PRO A 69 5.53 7.67 0.47
CA PRO A 69 6.65 6.76 0.73
C PRO A 69 6.31 5.37 0.19
N VAL A 70 6.26 5.27 -1.14
CA VAL A 70 5.90 4.07 -1.89
C VAL A 70 6.94 3.79 -2.97
N ASP A 71 7.01 2.55 -3.44
CA ASP A 71 8.03 2.12 -4.41
C ASP A 71 7.49 2.06 -5.84
N ALA A 72 6.18 1.85 -5.99
CA ALA A 72 5.47 1.90 -7.27
C ALA A 72 3.99 2.17 -7.04
N VAL A 73 3.25 2.50 -8.10
CA VAL A 73 1.78 2.64 -8.08
C VAL A 73 1.21 1.92 -9.30
N VAL A 74 0.16 1.13 -9.10
CA VAL A 74 -0.62 0.53 -10.19
C VAL A 74 -1.89 1.37 -10.38
N GLY A 75 -1.98 2.05 -11.52
CA GLY A 75 -3.15 2.86 -11.89
C GLY A 75 -4.18 2.08 -12.70
N GLU A 76 -5.34 2.70 -12.91
CA GLU A 76 -6.37 2.22 -13.86
C GLU A 76 -6.76 0.74 -13.69
N ASN A 77 -6.71 0.23 -12.46
CA ASN A 77 -6.95 -1.18 -12.11
C ASN A 77 -5.98 -2.18 -12.77
N GLY A 78 -4.80 -1.72 -13.20
CA GLY A 78 -3.78 -2.54 -13.84
C GLY A 78 -3.92 -2.69 -15.36
N ALA A 79 -4.65 -1.77 -16.00
CA ALA A 79 -4.78 -1.68 -17.46
C ALA A 79 -3.47 -1.34 -18.18
#